data_AF-A0A6M1T507-F1
#
_entry.id   AF-A0A6M1T507-F1
#
_cell.length_a   1.000
_cell.length_b   1.000
_cell.length_c   1.000
_cell.angle_alpha   90.00
_cell.angle_beta   90.00
_cell.angle_gamma   90.00
#
_symmetry.space_group_name_H-M   'P 1'
#
loop_
_entity.id
_entity.type
_entity.pdbx_description
1 polymer ?
#
loop_
_entity_poly.entity_id
_entity_poly.type
_entity_poly.pdbx_seq_one_letter_code
_entity_poly.pdbx_strand_id
1 'polypeptide(L)'
;MQSYQQDNITGSGDVPDIVTGSLDFDPAALIDSVLAHVDQTIPVNASGTYGSKEQPVVLHAQQGVQTSGSMSGYGILLVDGQLRVSGQLNWNGLVIQRGRPGVGPTTSVSNNVSITGGMLVYNEGPFGVSLQVSNNLTLRLSRASIANLRKKLSF
;
A
#
# COMPACT_ATOMS: atom_id res chain seq x y z
N MET A 1 27.95 -23.87 -10.95
CA MET A 1 27.06 -24.26 -9.84
C MET A 1 26.46 -22.99 -9.28
N GLN A 2 25.16 -22.78 -9.49
CA GLN A 2 24.44 -21.63 -8.92
C GLN A 2 24.01 -22.01 -7.50
N SER A 3 24.42 -21.23 -6.50
CA SER A 3 23.90 -21.38 -5.14
C SER A 3 22.46 -20.88 -5.12
N TYR A 4 21.52 -21.74 -4.79
CA TYR A 4 20.15 -21.33 -4.47
C TYR A 4 20.20 -20.49 -3.19
N GLN A 5 20.14 -19.17 -3.35
CA GLN A 5 19.96 -18.25 -2.23
C GLN A 5 18.56 -18.52 -1.65
N GLN A 6 18.48 -18.91 -0.38
CA GLN A 6 17.26 -19.38 0.29
C GLN A 6 16.13 -18.34 0.39
N ASP A 7 16.36 -17.10 -0.02
CA ASP A 7 15.46 -15.98 0.30
C ASP A 7 14.66 -15.43 -0.89
N ASN A 8 14.74 -16.02 -2.09
CA ASN A 8 13.90 -15.68 -3.27
C ASN A 8 13.78 -14.18 -3.63
N ILE A 9 14.63 -13.31 -3.08
CA ILE A 9 14.58 -11.87 -3.28
C ILE A 9 15.87 -11.41 -3.93
N THR A 10 15.77 -10.94 -5.17
CA THR A 10 16.87 -10.32 -5.92
C THR A 10 16.64 -8.82 -5.96
N GLY A 11 17.40 -8.06 -5.17
CA GLY A 11 17.45 -6.59 -5.28
C GLY A 11 18.45 -6.15 -6.35
N SER A 12 18.18 -5.05 -7.06
CA SER A 12 19.14 -4.40 -7.94
C SER A 12 19.42 -2.97 -7.46
N GLY A 13 20.48 -2.82 -6.67
CA GLY A 13 20.97 -1.55 -6.11
C GLY A 13 22.15 -1.81 -5.17
N ASP A 14 23.05 -0.83 -5.00
CA ASP A 14 24.16 -0.88 -4.04
C ASP A 14 23.64 -1.21 -2.63
N VAL A 15 24.45 -1.94 -1.83
CA VAL A 15 24.23 -2.43 -0.43
C VAL A 15 22.75 -2.66 -0.05
N PRO A 16 22.28 -3.91 0.11
CA PRO A 16 20.85 -4.18 0.22
C PRO A 16 20.19 -3.46 1.41
N ASP A 17 19.20 -2.62 1.11
CA ASP A 17 18.22 -2.05 2.07
C ASP A 17 17.20 -3.12 2.58
N ILE A 18 17.33 -4.36 2.14
CA ILE A 18 16.46 -5.47 2.55
C ILE A 18 17.03 -6.06 3.83
N VAL A 19 16.42 -5.70 4.96
CA VAL A 19 16.74 -6.25 6.28
C VAL A 19 15.66 -7.28 6.63
N THR A 20 16.08 -8.51 6.92
CA THR A 20 15.24 -9.48 7.62
C THR A 20 15.49 -9.35 9.11
N GLY A 21 14.43 -9.19 9.89
CA GLY A 21 14.52 -9.02 11.34
C GLY A 21 13.16 -9.08 11.99
N SER A 22 13.12 -9.32 13.30
CA SER A 22 11.90 -9.18 14.08
C SER A 22 11.67 -7.69 14.35
N LEU A 23 10.69 -7.11 13.67
CA LEU A 23 10.16 -5.81 14.05
C LEU A 23 9.07 -6.07 15.10
N ASP A 24 9.18 -5.45 16.28
CA ASP A 24 8.06 -5.37 17.23
C ASP A 24 7.04 -4.38 16.66
N PHE A 25 6.28 -4.87 15.69
CA PHE A 25 5.32 -4.11 14.92
C PHE A 25 4.01 -4.86 14.94
N ASP A 26 3.00 -4.22 15.51
CA ASP A 26 1.63 -4.69 15.51
C ASP A 26 0.87 -4.05 14.33
N PRO A 27 0.76 -4.75 13.18
CA PRO A 27 0.01 -4.25 12.03
C PRO A 27 -1.48 -4.05 12.33
N ALA A 28 -2.06 -4.83 13.24
CA ALA A 28 -3.47 -4.70 13.61
C ALA A 28 -3.69 -3.38 14.36
N ALA A 29 -2.84 -3.06 15.35
CA ALA A 29 -2.90 -1.79 16.07
C ALA A 29 -2.69 -0.57 15.14
N LEU A 30 -1.79 -0.68 14.14
CA LEU A 30 -1.64 0.37 13.12
C LEU A 30 -2.93 0.54 12.31
N ILE A 31 -3.51 -0.55 11.83
CA ILE A 31 -4.74 -0.53 11.03
C ILE A 31 -5.89 0.09 11.82
N ASP A 32 -6.05 -0.26 13.10
CA ASP A 32 -7.08 0.30 13.97
C ASP A 32 -6.89 1.81 14.18
N SER A 33 -5.65 2.26 14.38
CA SER A 33 -5.31 3.68 14.45
C SER A 33 -5.66 4.43 13.15
N VAL A 34 -5.37 3.83 11.99
CA VAL A 34 -5.73 4.41 10.68
C VAL A 34 -7.24 4.49 10.50
N LEU A 35 -7.98 3.44 10.88
CA LEU A 35 -9.44 3.40 10.80
C LEU A 35 -10.10 4.50 11.64
N ALA A 36 -9.53 4.81 12.81
CA ALA A 36 -10.01 5.89 13.67
C ALA A 36 -9.86 7.30 13.04
N HIS A 37 -9.03 7.45 12.00
CA HIS A 37 -8.72 8.73 11.36
C HIS A 37 -9.19 8.84 9.91
N VAL A 38 -10.09 7.96 9.46
CA VAL A 38 -10.63 7.98 8.09
C VAL A 38 -11.34 9.31 7.81
N ASP A 39 -10.85 10.04 6.82
CA ASP A 39 -11.47 11.28 6.34
C ASP A 39 -12.60 10.98 5.35
N GLN A 40 -12.41 9.97 4.49
CA GLN A 40 -13.35 9.64 3.43
C GLN A 40 -13.33 8.15 3.07
N THR A 41 -14.51 7.57 2.87
CA THR A 41 -14.67 6.27 2.22
C THR A 41 -14.79 6.42 0.72
N ILE A 42 -14.16 5.53 -0.06
CA ILE A 42 -14.20 5.56 -1.52
C ILE A 42 -14.88 4.31 -2.10
N PRO A 43 -15.58 4.43 -3.24
CA PRO A 43 -16.21 3.29 -3.90
C PRO A 43 -15.16 2.40 -4.57
N VAL A 44 -15.57 1.20 -4.99
CA VAL A 44 -14.70 0.24 -5.68
C VAL A 44 -14.08 0.87 -6.94
N ASN A 45 -14.86 1.57 -7.75
CA ASN A 45 -14.44 2.21 -8.99
C ASN A 45 -13.91 3.64 -8.80
N ALA A 46 -13.22 3.91 -7.69
CA ALA A 46 -12.68 5.23 -7.39
C ALA A 46 -11.63 5.68 -8.43
N SER A 47 -11.75 6.94 -8.85
CA SER A 47 -10.75 7.66 -9.64
C SER A 47 -10.70 9.13 -9.18
N GLY A 48 -9.70 9.88 -9.64
CA GLY A 48 -9.50 11.28 -9.27
C GLY A 48 -8.32 11.53 -8.32
N THR A 49 -8.24 12.76 -7.80
CA THR A 49 -7.16 13.22 -6.93
C THR A 49 -7.66 13.43 -5.50
N TYR A 50 -6.92 12.91 -4.52
CA TYR A 50 -7.31 12.92 -3.11
C TYR A 50 -6.21 13.52 -2.22
N GLY A 51 -6.58 14.53 -1.46
CA GLY A 51 -5.65 15.27 -0.60
C GLY A 51 -4.56 16.02 -1.38
N SER A 52 -3.66 16.64 -0.64
CA SER A 52 -2.49 17.33 -1.17
C SER A 52 -1.28 17.12 -0.26
N LYS A 53 -0.12 17.61 -0.69
CA LYS A 53 1.09 17.56 0.13
C LYS A 53 0.91 18.30 1.46
N GLU A 54 0.18 19.41 1.43
CA GLU A 54 -0.10 20.26 2.60
C GLU A 54 -1.27 19.72 3.45
N GLN A 55 -2.23 19.03 2.81
CA GLN A 55 -3.43 18.49 3.43
C GLN A 55 -3.61 17.00 3.04
N PRO A 56 -2.82 16.10 3.64
CA PRO A 56 -2.96 14.67 3.37
C PRO A 56 -4.26 14.11 3.97
N VAL A 57 -4.81 13.08 3.31
CA VAL A 57 -6.08 12.43 3.70
C VAL A 57 -5.90 10.95 4.01
N VAL A 58 -6.78 10.41 4.83
CA VAL A 58 -6.94 8.96 5.05
C VAL A 58 -8.19 8.49 4.30
N LEU A 59 -7.96 7.70 3.25
CA LEU A 59 -9.02 7.08 2.46
C LEU A 59 -9.22 5.63 2.89
N HIS A 60 -10.48 5.20 2.94
CA HIS A 60 -10.83 3.80 3.19
C HIS A 60 -11.68 3.22 2.07
N ALA A 61 -11.16 2.19 1.41
CA ALA A 61 -11.84 1.38 0.41
C ALA A 61 -12.30 0.04 1.01
N GLN A 62 -13.46 0.05 1.66
CA GLN A 62 -14.04 -1.10 2.38
C GLN A 62 -14.33 -2.33 1.50
N GLN A 63 -14.55 -2.10 0.21
CA GLN A 63 -14.92 -3.15 -0.75
C GLN A 63 -13.80 -3.45 -1.74
N GLY A 64 -12.58 -2.95 -1.47
CA GLY A 64 -11.47 -2.96 -2.40
C GLY A 64 -11.50 -1.78 -3.36
N VAL A 65 -10.49 -1.72 -4.23
CA VAL A 65 -10.36 -0.72 -5.29
C VAL A 65 -10.17 -1.44 -6.63
N GLN A 66 -10.88 -0.99 -7.65
CA GLN A 66 -10.75 -1.37 -9.04
C GLN A 66 -10.75 -0.10 -9.89
N THR A 67 -9.58 0.50 -10.10
CA THR A 67 -9.47 1.71 -10.91
C THR A 67 -9.02 1.40 -12.33
N SER A 68 -9.85 1.76 -13.30
CA SER A 68 -9.51 1.83 -14.73
C SER A 68 -9.10 3.24 -15.17
N GLY A 69 -9.36 4.26 -14.32
CA GLY A 69 -8.97 5.65 -14.54
C GLY A 69 -7.66 6.00 -13.83
N SER A 70 -7.33 7.30 -13.82
CA SER A 70 -6.19 7.79 -13.02
C SER A 70 -6.65 8.08 -11.59
N MET A 71 -5.92 7.54 -10.62
CA MET A 71 -6.09 7.83 -9.19
C MET A 71 -4.77 8.38 -8.66
N SER A 72 -4.82 9.54 -7.99
CA SER A 72 -3.67 10.12 -7.32
C SER A 72 -4.02 10.62 -5.93
N GLY A 73 -3.03 10.67 -5.04
CA GLY A 73 -3.27 11.30 -3.74
C GLY A 73 -2.09 11.34 -2.79
N TYR A 74 -2.34 11.98 -1.66
CA TYR A 74 -1.39 12.17 -0.57
C TYR A 74 -2.00 11.72 0.76
N GLY A 75 -1.28 10.89 1.53
CA GLY A 75 -1.70 10.41 2.84
C GLY A 75 -1.79 8.89 2.93
N ILE A 76 -2.86 8.36 3.51
CA ILE A 76 -3.04 6.92 3.75
C ILE A 76 -4.17 6.39 2.88
N LEU A 77 -3.91 5.34 2.11
CA LEU A 77 -4.94 4.60 1.39
C LEU A 77 -5.07 3.21 2.03
N LEU A 78 -6.16 2.99 2.77
CA LEU A 78 -6.51 1.70 3.35
C LEU A 78 -7.47 0.95 2.42
N VAL A 79 -7.11 -0.26 2.00
CA VAL A 79 -7.86 -1.10 1.08
C VAL A 79 -8.18 -2.44 1.71
N ASP A 80 -9.46 -2.77 1.80
CA ASP A 80 -9.92 -4.06 2.31
C ASP A 80 -10.17 -5.01 1.12
N GLY A 81 -9.49 -6.16 1.13
CA GLY A 81 -9.60 -7.15 0.06
C GLY A 81 -8.74 -6.79 -1.15
N GLN A 82 -9.36 -6.51 -2.29
CA GLN A 82 -8.66 -6.46 -3.59
C GLN A 82 -8.24 -5.04 -3.98
N LEU A 83 -7.01 -4.90 -4.48
CA LEU A 83 -6.50 -3.69 -5.14
C LEU A 83 -6.17 -4.03 -6.59
N ARG A 84 -7.04 -3.62 -7.51
CA ARG A 84 -6.88 -3.82 -8.95
C ARG A 84 -6.70 -2.49 -9.64
N VAL A 85 -5.55 -2.30 -10.28
CA VAL A 85 -5.22 -1.08 -11.01
C VAL A 85 -5.01 -1.44 -12.46
N SER A 86 -5.99 -1.09 -13.29
CA SER A 86 -5.88 -1.14 -14.75
C SER A 86 -5.67 0.23 -15.38
N GLY A 87 -5.85 1.32 -14.63
CA GLY A 87 -5.43 2.67 -15.02
C GLY A 87 -4.09 3.07 -14.40
N GLN A 88 -3.95 4.31 -13.96
CA GLN A 88 -2.75 4.81 -13.29
C GLN A 88 -3.04 5.02 -11.80
N LEU A 89 -2.11 4.59 -10.92
CA LEU A 89 -2.15 4.93 -9.49
C LEU A 89 -0.86 5.65 -9.10
N ASN A 90 -0.97 6.88 -8.61
CA ASN A 90 0.14 7.67 -8.08
C ASN A 90 -0.13 8.06 -6.62
N TRP A 91 0.42 7.33 -5.66
CA TRP A 91 0.18 7.59 -4.24
C TRP A 91 1.43 8.10 -3.53
N ASN A 92 1.32 9.22 -2.81
CA ASN A 92 2.38 9.80 -2.00
C ASN A 92 2.05 9.61 -0.51
N GLY A 93 2.58 8.55 0.09
CA GLY A 93 2.27 8.21 1.46
C GLY A 93 2.29 6.71 1.69
N LEU A 94 1.35 6.22 2.50
CA LEU A 94 1.24 4.82 2.85
C LEU A 94 0.02 4.18 2.17
N VAL A 95 0.22 3.06 1.50
CA VAL A 95 -0.86 2.19 1.04
C VAL A 95 -0.91 0.99 1.96
N ILE A 96 -2.02 0.79 2.65
CA ILE A 96 -2.26 -0.38 3.50
C ILE A 96 -3.32 -1.23 2.81
N GLN A 97 -2.99 -2.47 2.49
CA GLN A 97 -3.95 -3.44 1.98
C GLN A 97 -4.10 -4.56 3.00
N ARG A 98 -5.33 -4.83 3.44
CA ARG A 98 -5.61 -5.95 4.34
C ARG A 98 -6.56 -6.96 3.74
N GLY A 99 -6.45 -8.22 4.14
CA GLY A 99 -7.47 -9.22 3.85
C GLY A 99 -8.81 -8.87 4.49
N ARG A 100 -9.90 -9.42 3.95
CA ARG A 100 -11.24 -9.38 4.54
C ARG A 100 -11.74 -10.81 4.74
N PRO A 101 -12.72 -11.05 5.64
CA PRO A 101 -13.27 -12.39 5.83
C PRO A 101 -13.66 -13.05 4.50
N GLY A 102 -13.10 -14.24 4.24
CA GLY A 102 -13.35 -15.00 3.01
C GLY A 102 -12.56 -14.56 1.76
N VAL A 103 -11.78 -13.48 1.81
CA VAL A 103 -10.99 -12.97 0.67
C VAL A 103 -9.63 -12.44 1.14
N GLY A 104 -8.54 -13.13 0.76
CA GLY A 104 -7.18 -12.65 0.98
C GLY A 104 -6.87 -11.37 0.18
N PRO A 105 -5.88 -10.57 0.62
CA PRO A 105 -5.49 -9.38 -0.12
C PRO A 105 -4.83 -9.80 -1.44
N THR A 106 -5.43 -9.37 -2.55
CA THR A 106 -4.87 -9.58 -3.89
C THR A 106 -4.61 -8.23 -4.52
N THR A 107 -3.37 -7.98 -4.91
CA THR A 107 -2.99 -6.81 -5.69
C THR A 107 -2.73 -7.23 -7.13
N SER A 108 -3.43 -6.63 -8.08
CA SER A 108 -3.22 -6.85 -9.51
C SER A 108 -3.00 -5.51 -10.19
N VAL A 109 -1.79 -5.30 -10.70
CA VAL A 109 -1.39 -4.08 -11.39
C VAL A 109 -1.09 -4.41 -12.85
N SER A 110 -1.92 -3.89 -13.75
CA SER A 110 -1.75 -4.08 -15.19
C SER A 110 -1.30 -2.81 -15.92
N ASN A 111 -1.02 -1.72 -15.22
CA ASN A 111 -0.51 -0.47 -15.78
C ASN A 111 0.41 0.24 -14.76
N ASN A 112 0.81 1.49 -15.00
CA ASN A 112 1.80 2.17 -14.17
C ASN A 112 1.28 2.46 -12.75
N VAL A 113 1.98 1.93 -11.75
CA VAL A 113 1.76 2.24 -10.34
C VAL A 113 3.02 2.83 -9.73
N SER A 114 2.88 4.02 -9.17
CA SER A 114 3.93 4.74 -8.46
C SER A 114 3.48 4.98 -7.02
N ILE A 115 4.19 4.40 -6.07
CA ILE A 115 3.98 4.66 -4.64
C ILE A 115 5.26 5.27 -4.08
N THR A 116 5.16 6.53 -3.67
CA THR A 116 6.24 7.27 -3.01
C THR A 116 5.96 7.32 -1.51
N GLY A 117 6.54 6.38 -0.78
CA GLY A 117 6.39 6.16 0.66
C GLY A 117 6.54 4.69 0.98
N GLY A 118 5.43 4.03 1.35
CA GLY A 118 5.43 2.61 1.70
C GLY A 118 4.14 1.90 1.28
N MET A 119 4.23 0.58 1.17
CA MET A 119 3.08 -0.32 1.01
C MET A 119 3.15 -1.40 2.07
N LEU A 120 2.08 -1.57 2.84
CA LEU A 120 1.89 -2.66 3.80
C LEU A 120 0.80 -3.57 3.25
N VAL A 121 1.10 -4.86 3.08
CA VAL A 121 0.08 -5.86 2.75
C VAL A 121 0.00 -6.86 3.88
N TYR A 122 -1.18 -6.96 4.49
CA TYR A 122 -1.40 -7.71 5.71
C TYR A 122 -2.58 -8.67 5.59
N ASN A 123 -2.48 -9.85 6.18
CA ASN A 123 -3.61 -10.77 6.27
C ASN A 123 -3.52 -11.61 7.54
N GLU A 124 -4.63 -11.70 8.27
CA GLU A 124 -4.78 -12.58 9.44
C GLU A 124 -5.49 -13.90 9.08
N GLY A 125 -6.06 -13.98 7.87
CA GLY A 125 -6.81 -15.14 7.41
C GLY A 125 -5.95 -16.23 6.76
N PRO A 126 -6.54 -17.42 6.48
CA PRO A 126 -5.83 -18.58 5.92
C PRO A 126 -5.38 -18.37 4.46
N PHE A 127 -5.71 -17.23 3.85
CA PHE A 127 -5.38 -16.92 2.46
C PHE A 127 -3.97 -16.34 2.37
N GLY A 128 -3.22 -16.73 1.34
CA GLY A 128 -1.93 -16.10 1.06
C GLY A 128 -2.07 -14.63 0.66
N VAL A 129 -1.01 -13.86 0.86
CA VAL A 129 -0.86 -12.54 0.24
C VAL A 129 -0.39 -12.72 -1.20
N SER A 130 -1.06 -12.14 -2.18
CA SER A 130 -0.62 -12.16 -3.58
C SER A 130 -0.43 -10.75 -4.12
N LEU A 131 0.81 -10.42 -4.48
CA LEU A 131 1.19 -9.21 -5.19
C LEU A 131 1.60 -9.60 -6.60
N GLN A 132 0.79 -9.23 -7.60
CA GLN A 132 1.07 -9.46 -9.01
C GLN A 132 1.23 -8.12 -9.72
N VAL A 133 2.43 -7.87 -10.25
CA VAL A 133 2.78 -6.68 -11.02
C VAL A 133 3.15 -7.14 -12.43
N SER A 134 2.32 -6.82 -13.41
CA SER A 134 2.54 -7.23 -14.80
C SER A 134 3.32 -6.20 -15.62
N ASN A 135 3.42 -4.97 -15.14
CA ASN A 135 4.11 -3.85 -15.80
C ASN A 135 5.10 -3.20 -14.82
N ASN A 136 5.15 -1.86 -14.77
CA ASN A 136 6.08 -1.13 -13.90
C ASN A 136 5.46 -0.84 -12.54
N LEU A 137 6.10 -1.34 -11.48
CA LEU A 137 5.90 -0.87 -10.11
C LEU A 137 7.14 -0.08 -9.69
N THR A 138 6.92 1.15 -9.22
CA THR A 138 7.97 1.93 -8.55
C THR A 138 7.58 2.14 -7.09
N LEU A 139 8.33 1.53 -6.18
CA LEU A 139 8.26 1.79 -4.74
C LEU A 139 9.46 2.64 -4.35
N ARG A 140 9.23 3.83 -3.80
CA ARG A 140 10.31 4.72 -3.34
C ARG A 140 10.08 5.13 -1.91
N LEU A 141 11.02 4.86 -1.03
CA LEU A 141 11.01 5.40 0.33
C LEU A 141 11.09 6.93 0.27
N SER A 142 10.24 7.62 1.04
CA SER A 142 10.22 9.07 1.10
C SER A 142 10.13 9.56 2.54
N ARG A 143 11.17 10.29 2.96
CA ARG A 143 11.21 10.95 4.29
C ARG A 143 10.11 12.01 4.44
N ALA A 144 9.68 12.63 3.34
CA ALA A 144 8.55 13.57 3.34
C ALA A 144 7.21 12.88 3.59
N SER A 145 7.04 11.67 3.04
CA SER A 145 5.86 10.84 3.29
C SER A 145 5.79 10.41 4.76
N ILE A 146 6.92 10.09 5.40
CA ILE A 146 7.01 9.82 6.84
C ILE A 146 6.59 11.05 7.67
N ALA A 147 7.07 12.24 7.31
CA ALA A 147 6.71 13.47 8.02
C ALA A 147 5.20 13.77 7.93
N ASN A 148 4.58 13.47 6.79
CA ASN A 148 3.13 13.64 6.61
C ASN A 148 2.31 12.62 7.40
N LEU A 149 2.78 11.36 7.52
CA LEU A 149 2.16 10.35 8.38
C LEU A 149 2.18 10.79 9.85
N ARG A 150 3.32 11.30 10.34
CA ARG A 150 3.44 11.81 11.72
C ARG A 150 2.47 12.95 12.02
N LYS A 151 2.31 13.89 11.08
CA LYS A 151 1.35 15.01 11.22
C LYS A 151 -0.10 14.54 11.36
N LYS A 152 -0.47 13.41 10.74
CA LYS A 152 -1.86 12.94 10.69
C LYS A 152 -2.22 11.96 11.83
N LEU A 153 -1.26 11.15 12.30
CA LEU A 153 -1.53 10.05 13.24
C LEU A 153 -1.18 10.34 14.70
N SER A 154 -0.78 11.56 15.07
CA SER A 154 -0.54 11.96 16.47
C SER A 154 0.39 11.02 17.25
N PHE A 155 1.62 10.81 16.74
CA PHE A 155 2.74 10.28 17.54
C PHE A 155 3.90 11.28 17.53
#